data_AF-A0A2V9LF15-F1
#
_entry.id   AF-A0A2V9LF15-F1
#
_cell.length_a   1.000
_cell.length_b   1.000
_cell.length_c   1.000
_cell.angle_alpha   90.00
_cell.angle_beta   90.00
_cell.angle_gamma   90.00
#
_symmetry.space_group_name_H-M   'P 1'
#
loop_
_entity.id
_entity.type
_entity.pdbx_description
1 polymer ?
#
loop_
_entity_poly.entity_id
_entity_poly.type
_entity_poly.pdbx_seq_one_letter_code
_entity_poly.pdbx_strand_id
1 'polypeptide(L)'
;IRYLNEQALPGDGLYVWGAHPLIYYLTGLRSPSRFVPNLPLMAVWGPPAWREELVHDLRRSPPAFIIVARNDAIFPVTFTRLDSEQYLSVFPALNAFISDGYQRAATFPDFVVYRRKAVP
;
A
#
# COMPACT_ATOMS: atom_id res chain seq x y z
N ILE A 1 -1.60 6.02 12.81
CA ILE A 1 -3.04 6.19 13.14
C ILE A 1 -3.39 7.66 13.37
N ARG A 2 -2.90 8.31 14.44
CA ARG A 2 -3.17 9.75 14.71
C ARG A 2 -3.02 10.65 13.47
N TYR A 3 -1.88 10.55 12.79
CA TYR A 3 -1.63 11.28 11.54
C TYR A 3 -2.75 11.12 10.50
N LEU A 4 -3.22 9.90 10.26
CA LEU A 4 -4.29 9.66 9.27
C LEU A 4 -5.62 10.29 9.73
N ASN A 5 -5.96 10.17 11.02
CA ASN A 5 -7.21 10.73 11.55
C ASN A 5 -7.22 12.27 11.51
N GLU A 6 -6.06 12.91 11.59
CA GLU A 6 -5.93 14.37 11.49
C GLU A 6 -5.94 14.88 10.04
N GLN A 7 -5.52 14.05 9.09
CA GLN A 7 -5.30 14.47 7.69
C GLN A 7 -6.37 13.99 6.72
N ALA A 8 -7.11 12.94 7.05
CA ALA A 8 -8.11 12.36 6.18
C ALA A 8 -9.42 13.15 6.20
N LEU A 9 -10.04 13.27 5.04
CA LEU A 9 -11.36 13.85 4.85
C LEU A 9 -12.42 12.73 4.74
N PRO A 10 -13.71 13.03 5.01
CA PRO A 10 -14.79 12.08 4.74
C PRO A 10 -14.76 11.59 3.30
N GLY A 11 -14.74 10.26 3.12
CA GLY A 11 -14.67 9.62 1.80
C GLY A 11 -13.26 9.32 1.31
N ASP A 12 -12.21 9.74 2.03
CA ASP A 12 -10.83 9.38 1.68
C ASP A 12 -10.61 7.86 1.77
N GLY A 13 -9.93 7.32 0.76
CA GLY A 13 -9.46 5.94 0.74
C GLY A 13 -8.03 5.81 1.27
N LEU A 14 -7.69 4.62 1.75
CA LEU A 14 -6.34 4.23 2.15
C LEU A 14 -5.98 2.92 1.44
N TYR A 15 -4.74 2.77 0.97
CA TYR A 15 -4.19 1.46 0.66
C TYR A 15 -2.90 1.21 1.45
N VAL A 16 -2.78 0.05 2.08
CA VAL A 16 -1.61 -0.37 2.83
C VAL A 16 -0.89 -1.46 2.05
N TRP A 17 0.27 -1.13 1.50
CA TRP A 17 1.25 -2.09 1.02
C TRP A 17 2.07 -2.61 2.20
N GLY A 18 1.52 -3.64 2.85
CA GLY A 18 2.09 -4.32 4.02
C GLY A 18 1.09 -5.29 4.64
N ALA A 19 1.47 -5.99 5.71
CA ALA A 19 0.61 -6.94 6.42
C ALA A 19 -0.05 -6.33 7.68
N HIS A 20 -0.58 -5.10 7.57
CA HIS A 20 -1.10 -4.33 8.70
C HIS A 20 -2.59 -3.97 8.59
N PRO A 21 -3.51 -4.97 8.58
CA PRO A 21 -4.94 -4.73 8.43
C PRO A 21 -5.54 -3.88 9.56
N LEU A 22 -4.93 -3.91 10.75
CA LEU A 22 -5.36 -3.14 11.92
C LEU A 22 -5.40 -1.63 11.64
N ILE A 23 -4.60 -1.12 10.70
CA ILE A 23 -4.62 0.30 10.32
C ILE A 23 -6.00 0.69 9.76
N TYR A 24 -6.61 -0.15 8.92
CA TYR A 24 -7.96 0.10 8.41
C TYR A 24 -8.99 0.14 9.53
N TYR A 25 -8.93 -0.83 10.44
CA TYR A 25 -9.85 -0.90 11.57
C TYR A 25 -9.76 0.35 12.46
N LEU A 26 -8.55 0.79 12.80
CA LEU A 26 -8.34 1.93 13.70
C LEU A 26 -8.60 3.30 13.07
N THR A 27 -8.65 3.39 11.74
CA THR A 27 -8.86 4.66 11.02
C THR A 27 -10.24 4.76 10.38
N GLY A 28 -10.92 3.62 10.17
CA GLY A 28 -12.17 3.54 9.42
C GLY A 28 -12.03 3.78 7.91
N LEU A 29 -10.81 4.06 7.42
CA LEU A 29 -10.53 4.26 6.00
C LEU A 29 -10.67 2.94 5.25
N ARG A 30 -11.16 3.01 4.01
CA ARG A 30 -11.45 1.82 3.20
C ARG A 30 -10.36 1.59 2.15
N SER A 31 -10.01 0.31 1.97
CA SER A 31 -9.19 -0.14 0.85
C SER A 31 -10.01 -0.16 -0.45
N PRO A 32 -9.48 0.34 -1.57
CA PRO A 32 -10.11 0.20 -2.88
C PRO A 32 -9.96 -1.22 -3.46
N SER A 33 -9.11 -2.07 -2.86
CA SER A 33 -8.84 -3.43 -3.33
C SER A 33 -9.12 -4.48 -2.25
N ARG A 34 -9.42 -5.72 -2.68
CA ARG A 34 -9.60 -6.87 -1.79
C ARG A 34 -8.31 -7.35 -1.13
N PHE A 35 -7.15 -6.93 -1.62
CA PHE A 35 -5.84 -7.31 -1.07
C PHE A 35 -5.52 -6.50 0.19
N VAL A 36 -6.14 -6.87 1.31
CA VAL A 36 -5.96 -6.19 2.60
C VAL A 36 -4.54 -6.41 3.16
N PRO A 37 -4.01 -7.64 3.25
CA PRO A 37 -2.58 -7.89 3.35
C PRO A 37 -1.96 -8.06 1.95
N ASN A 38 -0.73 -7.58 1.77
CA ASN A 38 0.02 -7.72 0.52
C ASN A 38 0.72 -9.09 0.33
N LEU A 39 0.75 -9.94 1.35
CA LEU A 39 1.44 -11.24 1.35
C LEU A 39 1.21 -12.09 0.08
N PRO A 40 -0.04 -12.34 -0.38
CA PRO A 40 -0.28 -13.11 -1.61
C PRO A 40 0.25 -12.43 -2.89
N LEU A 41 0.47 -11.11 -2.87
CA LEU A 41 1.02 -10.36 -4.01
C LEU A 41 2.56 -10.42 -4.03
N MET A 42 3.17 -10.62 -2.87
CA MET A 42 4.62 -10.77 -2.73
C MET A 42 5.09 -12.22 -2.86
N ALA A 43 4.22 -13.16 -2.51
CA ALA A 43 4.60 -14.57 -2.40
C ALA A 43 4.93 -15.19 -3.76
N VAL A 44 5.92 -16.08 -3.78
CA VAL A 44 6.32 -16.82 -5.00
C VAL A 44 5.20 -17.71 -5.55
N TRP A 45 4.28 -18.14 -4.68
CA TRP A 45 3.10 -18.94 -5.03
C TRP A 45 1.90 -18.07 -5.48
N GLY A 46 1.98 -16.75 -5.30
CA GLY A 46 0.93 -15.81 -5.66
C GLY A 46 0.75 -15.70 -7.18
N PRO A 47 -0.47 -15.86 -7.71
CA PRO A 47 -0.74 -15.64 -9.12
C PRO A 47 -0.29 -14.25 -9.60
N PRO A 48 0.51 -14.14 -10.69
CA PRO A 48 0.92 -12.85 -11.23
C PRO A 48 -0.25 -11.92 -11.56
N ALA A 49 -1.38 -12.47 -12.02
CA ALA A 49 -2.60 -11.73 -12.33
C ALA A 49 -3.16 -10.93 -11.14
N TRP A 50 -2.88 -11.33 -9.89
CA TRP A 50 -3.32 -10.57 -8.71
C TRP A 50 -2.58 -9.24 -8.55
N ARG A 51 -1.32 -9.16 -9.01
CA ARG A 51 -0.58 -7.89 -9.06
C ARG A 51 -1.19 -6.94 -10.10
N GLU A 52 -1.65 -7.47 -11.22
CA GLU A 52 -2.37 -6.70 -12.24
C GLU A 52 -3.74 -6.22 -11.72
N GLU A 53 -4.48 -7.10 -11.05
CA GLU A 53 -5.75 -6.80 -10.38
C GLU A 53 -5.59 -5.65 -9.36
N LEU A 54 -4.57 -5.71 -8.49
CA LEU A 54 -4.31 -4.64 -7.52
C LEU A 54 -4.09 -3.29 -8.23
N VAL A 55 -3.22 -3.24 -9.23
CA VAL A 55 -2.91 -1.98 -9.93
C VAL A 55 -4.13 -1.47 -10.68
N HIS A 56 -4.97 -2.35 -11.22
CA HIS A 56 -6.24 -1.98 -11.82
C HIS A 56 -7.19 -1.33 -10.79
N ASP A 57 -7.39 -1.96 -9.64
CA ASP A 57 -8.24 -1.43 -8.55
C ASP A 57 -7.77 -0.04 -8.11
N LEU A 58 -6.45 0.10 -7.88
CA LEU A 58 -5.83 1.35 -7.46
C LEU A 58 -5.96 2.46 -8.51
N ARG A 59 -5.90 2.15 -9.81
CA ARG A 59 -6.13 3.13 -10.87
C ARG A 59 -7.60 3.51 -10.99
N ARG A 60 -8.51 2.55 -10.80
CA ARG A 60 -9.96 2.77 -10.89
C ARG A 60 -10.49 3.60 -9.72
N SER A 61 -9.96 3.40 -8.53
CA SER A 61 -10.32 4.16 -7.32
C SER A 61 -9.07 4.55 -6.54
N PRO A 62 -8.33 5.59 -6.99
CA PRO A 62 -7.07 5.97 -6.36
C PRO A 62 -7.30 6.44 -4.92
N PRO A 63 -6.71 5.80 -3.90
CA PRO A 63 -6.90 6.19 -2.52
C PRO A 63 -6.25 7.55 -2.24
N ALA A 64 -6.71 8.26 -1.21
CA ALA A 64 -6.09 9.51 -0.79
C ALA A 64 -4.69 9.27 -0.19
N PHE A 65 -4.54 8.12 0.49
CA PHE A 65 -3.30 7.72 1.13
C PHE A 65 -2.82 6.34 0.66
N ILE A 66 -1.50 6.20 0.55
CA ILE A 66 -0.84 4.89 0.46
C ILE A 66 0.16 4.79 1.61
N ILE A 67 0.15 3.68 2.31
CA ILE A 67 1.18 3.34 3.29
C ILE A 67 2.04 2.23 2.72
N VAL A 68 3.35 2.43 2.73
CA VAL A 68 4.34 1.40 2.42
C VAL A 68 4.99 1.00 3.73
N ALA A 69 4.84 -0.26 4.12
CA ALA A 69 5.55 -0.83 5.26
C ALA A 69 7.02 -1.13 4.89
N ARG A 70 7.88 -1.27 5.90
CA ARG A 70 9.27 -1.71 5.78
C ARG A 70 9.66 -2.51 7.02
N ASN A 71 10.80 -3.18 6.98
CA ASN A 71 11.25 -4.09 8.04
C ASN A 71 10.23 -5.21 8.36
N ASP A 72 9.36 -5.55 7.41
CA ASP A 72 8.18 -6.42 7.59
C ASP A 72 8.25 -7.72 6.77
N ALA A 73 9.45 -8.17 6.39
CA ALA A 73 9.62 -9.40 5.63
C ALA A 73 9.10 -10.64 6.38
N ILE A 74 8.21 -11.41 5.74
CA ILE A 74 7.67 -12.68 6.26
C ILE A 74 8.09 -13.84 5.36
N PHE A 75 9.37 -14.22 5.42
CA PHE A 75 9.95 -15.25 4.56
C PHE A 75 9.22 -16.61 4.61
N PRO A 76 8.82 -17.16 5.79
CA PRO A 76 8.14 -18.45 5.85
C PRO A 76 6.79 -18.50 5.10
N VAL A 77 6.18 -17.35 4.83
CA VAL A 77 4.89 -17.25 4.12
C VAL A 77 5.08 -16.93 2.64
N THR A 78 5.96 -15.97 2.35
CA THR A 78 6.10 -15.40 1.00
C THR A 78 7.19 -16.08 0.17
N PHE A 79 8.16 -16.74 0.82
CA PHE A 79 9.39 -17.27 0.22
C PHE A 79 10.23 -16.20 -0.52
N THR A 80 10.04 -14.92 -0.22
CA THR A 80 10.96 -13.83 -0.56
C THR A 80 11.57 -13.24 0.70
N ARG A 81 12.81 -12.75 0.60
CA ARG A 81 13.47 -12.02 1.69
C ARG A 81 13.27 -10.51 1.63
N LEU A 82 12.61 -10.03 0.57
CA LEU A 82 12.28 -8.61 0.42
C LEU A 82 11.17 -8.26 1.40
N ASP A 83 11.33 -7.15 2.11
CA ASP A 83 10.22 -6.50 2.81
C ASP A 83 9.30 -5.75 1.83
N SER A 84 8.23 -5.15 2.34
CA SER A 84 7.26 -4.44 1.51
C SER A 84 7.91 -3.30 0.71
N GLU A 85 8.74 -2.44 1.31
CA GLU A 85 9.40 -1.33 0.63
C GLU A 85 10.38 -1.82 -0.44
N GLN A 86 11.22 -2.80 -0.13
CA GLN A 86 12.18 -3.40 -1.06
C GLN A 86 11.48 -4.10 -2.23
N TYR A 87 10.33 -4.72 -2.01
CA TYR A 87 9.57 -5.41 -3.06
C TYR A 87 9.09 -4.47 -4.17
N LEU A 88 8.94 -3.17 -3.89
CA LEU A 88 8.58 -2.20 -4.94
C LEU A 88 9.61 -2.15 -6.08
N SER A 89 10.88 -2.46 -5.81
CA SER A 89 11.94 -2.52 -6.83
C SER A 89 11.70 -3.61 -7.89
N VAL A 90 10.97 -4.68 -7.53
CA VAL A 90 10.61 -5.78 -8.43
C VAL A 90 9.13 -5.78 -8.83
N PHE A 91 8.38 -4.75 -8.42
CA PHE A 91 7.00 -4.53 -8.80
C PHE A 91 6.81 -3.15 -9.46
N PRO A 92 7.34 -2.96 -10.68
CA PRO A 92 7.45 -1.65 -11.32
C PRO A 92 6.09 -0.96 -11.53
N ALA A 93 5.02 -1.71 -11.78
CA ALA A 93 3.69 -1.14 -11.99
C ALA A 93 3.12 -0.45 -10.73
N LEU A 94 3.31 -1.03 -9.55
CA LEU A 94 2.91 -0.41 -8.28
C LEU A 94 3.85 0.76 -7.93
N ASN A 95 5.16 0.57 -8.14
CA ASN A 95 6.13 1.63 -7.89
C ASN A 95 5.83 2.89 -8.73
N ALA A 96 5.57 2.72 -10.03
CA ALA A 96 5.20 3.81 -10.93
C ALA A 96 3.88 4.49 -10.51
N PHE A 97 2.85 3.71 -10.14
CA PHE A 97 1.60 4.26 -9.64
C PHE A 97 1.80 5.19 -8.43
N ILE A 98 2.67 4.80 -7.50
CA ILE A 98 3.00 5.61 -6.31
C ILE A 98 3.85 6.82 -6.70
N SER A 99 4.95 6.66 -7.45
CA SER A 99 5.86 7.75 -7.80
C SER A 99 5.19 8.87 -8.61
N ASP A 100 4.30 8.48 -9.52
CA ASP A 100 3.68 9.39 -10.46
C ASP A 100 2.53 10.14 -9.78
N GLY A 101 1.67 9.43 -9.05
CA GLY A 101 0.44 9.95 -8.47
C GLY A 101 0.53 10.48 -7.04
N TYR A 102 1.59 10.15 -6.29
CA TYR A 102 1.65 10.42 -4.86
C TYR A 102 2.94 11.13 -4.46
N GLN A 103 2.87 11.90 -3.37
CA GLN A 103 4.00 12.54 -2.72
C GLN A 103 4.15 12.04 -1.29
N ARG A 104 5.39 11.95 -0.81
CA ARG A 104 5.68 11.55 0.56
C ARG A 104 5.16 12.60 1.54
N ALA A 105 4.33 12.18 2.48
CA ALA A 105 3.63 13.08 3.40
C ALA A 105 4.07 12.90 4.87
N ALA A 106 4.48 11.68 5.26
CA ALA A 106 5.11 11.42 6.54
C ALA A 106 6.02 10.19 6.47
N THR A 107 6.99 10.11 7.39
CA THR A 107 7.90 8.97 7.53
C THR A 107 7.94 8.55 8.99
N PHE A 108 7.79 7.24 9.22
CA PHE A 108 7.91 6.57 10.51
C PHE A 108 8.94 5.44 10.38
N PRO A 109 9.44 4.88 11.50
CA PRO A 109 10.43 3.80 11.47
C PRO A 109 10.03 2.66 10.55
N ASP A 110 8.79 2.16 10.68
CA ASP A 110 8.31 1.00 9.92
C ASP A 110 7.40 1.36 8.74
N PHE A 111 7.17 2.66 8.48
CA PHE A 111 6.21 3.10 7.46
C PHE A 111 6.65 4.36 6.71
N VAL A 112 6.35 4.41 5.40
CA VAL A 112 6.25 5.65 4.64
C VAL A 112 4.78 5.91 4.34
N VAL A 113 4.30 7.12 4.63
CA VAL A 113 2.97 7.56 4.22
C VAL A 113 3.09 8.46 3.00
N TYR A 114 2.37 8.09 1.96
CA TYR A 114 2.21 8.82 0.72
C TYR A 114 0.80 9.41 0.65
N ARG A 115 0.68 10.65 0.18
CA ARG A 115 -0.59 11.33 -0.09
C ARG A 115 -0.71 11.59 -1.58
N ARG A 116 -1.90 11.39 -2.15
CA ARG A 116 -2.16 11.65 -3.57
C ARG A 116 -1.87 13.13 -3.87
N LYS A 117 -1.17 13.40 -4.98
CA LYS A 117 -0.93 14.77 -5.46
C LYS A 117 -2.27 15.41 -5.84
N ALA A 118 -2.40 16.72 -5.62
CA ALA A 118 -3.52 17.44 -6.19
C ALA A 118 -3.40 17.38 -7.73
N VAL A 119 -4.52 17.13 -8.41
CA VAL A 119 -4.57 17.34 -9.86
C VAL A 119 -4.40 18.85 -10.08
N PRO A 120 -3.52 19.28 -10.99
CA PRO A 120 -3.36 20.69 -11.34
C PRO A 120 -4.69 21.34 -11.77
#